data_AF-A0A8S0FIC9-F1
#
_entry.id   AF-A0A8S0FIC9-F1
#
_cell.length_a   1.000
_cell.length_b   1.000
_cell.length_c   1.000
_cell.angle_alpha   90.00
_cell.angle_beta   90.00
_cell.angle_gamma   90.00
#
_symmetry.space_group_name_H-M   'P 1'
#
loop_
_entity.id
_entity.type
_entity.pdbx_description
1 polymer ?
#
loop_
_entity_poly.entity_id
_entity_poly.type
_entity_poly.pdbx_seq_one_letter_code
_entity_poly.pdbx_strand_id
1 'polypeptide(L)'
;MGQHRCTDSVAEKGAKRMNTLFNQPLKVVNAGLHSFADNIQHAGGSAIALNWQPPAQGDIDAGLDLASLLRHPLVENANQIAMARYLEAQPVLVDVMLAKEAIPAMAEQKRILHSGPPIAWEEMCGPVKGAIIGAMLYEGWATSQPCFCFQPRREDAENQINAGEIDLAPCHHYHAVGPMAGIISPSCRSARRCRYGW
;
A
#
# COMPACT_ATOMS: atom_id res chain seq x y z
N MET A 1 -49.86 13.03 -34.04
CA MET A 1 -50.62 12.21 -33.07
C MET A 1 -50.28 10.76 -33.36
N GLY A 2 -49.70 9.94 -32.50
CA GLY A 2 -49.30 10.11 -31.11
C GLY A 2 -48.63 8.80 -30.68
N GLN A 3 -47.69 8.94 -29.73
CA GLN A 3 -47.33 7.95 -28.72
C GLN A 3 -46.49 6.74 -29.16
N HIS A 4 -45.18 6.94 -29.07
CA HIS A 4 -44.24 5.91 -28.65
C HIS A 4 -44.77 5.17 -27.41
N ARG A 5 -45.07 3.87 -27.55
CA ARG A 5 -45.23 2.99 -26.39
C ARG A 5 -43.92 2.27 -26.12
N CYS A 6 -43.22 2.81 -25.13
CA CYS A 6 -42.00 2.31 -24.55
C CYS A 6 -42.35 1.14 -23.60
N THR A 7 -42.53 -0.07 -24.11
CA THR A 7 -42.75 -1.24 -23.23
C THR A 7 -42.06 -2.53 -23.67
N ASP A 8 -41.65 -2.67 -24.93
CA ASP A 8 -41.13 -3.98 -25.41
C ASP A 8 -39.62 -4.18 -25.20
N SER A 9 -38.89 -3.12 -24.80
CA SER A 9 -37.42 -3.11 -24.73
C SER A 9 -36.84 -3.69 -23.42
N VAL A 10 -37.65 -3.83 -22.36
CA VAL A 10 -37.13 -4.17 -21.02
C VAL A 10 -37.24 -5.67 -20.71
N ALA A 11 -38.29 -6.36 -21.17
CA ALA A 11 -38.47 -7.79 -20.90
C ALA A 11 -37.50 -8.69 -21.70
N GLU A 12 -37.10 -8.30 -22.92
CA GLU A 12 -36.20 -9.10 -23.77
C GLU A 12 -34.71 -9.00 -23.42
N LYS A 13 -34.30 -7.93 -22.72
CA LYS A 13 -32.88 -7.70 -22.39
C LYS A 13 -32.39 -8.49 -21.18
N GLY A 14 -33.29 -9.06 -20.37
CA GLY A 14 -32.94 -9.84 -19.18
C GLY A 14 -32.42 -11.25 -19.47
N ALA A 15 -32.91 -11.90 -20.55
CA ALA A 15 -32.56 -13.29 -20.86
C ALA A 15 -31.31 -13.45 -21.76
N LYS A 16 -30.84 -12.36 -22.39
CA LYS A 16 -29.85 -12.41 -23.49
C LYS A 16 -28.42 -11.99 -23.12
N ARG A 17 -28.07 -12.01 -21.83
CA ARG A 17 -26.68 -12.08 -21.36
C ARG A 17 -26.41 -13.45 -20.74
N MET A 18 -26.66 -14.53 -21.48
CA MET A 18 -25.94 -15.77 -21.18
C MET A 18 -24.46 -15.46 -21.37
N ASN A 19 -23.73 -15.49 -20.26
CA ASN A 19 -22.29 -15.28 -20.22
C ASN A 19 -21.63 -16.05 -21.37
N THR A 20 -20.98 -15.32 -22.28
CA THR A 20 -20.21 -15.89 -23.40
C THR A 20 -19.13 -16.86 -22.95
N LEU A 21 -18.84 -16.88 -21.65
CA LEU A 21 -17.98 -17.83 -20.95
C LEU A 21 -18.30 -19.30 -21.27
N PHE A 22 -19.57 -19.68 -21.40
CA PHE A 22 -19.96 -21.07 -21.70
C PHE A 22 -20.07 -21.37 -23.20
N ASN A 23 -19.95 -20.35 -24.06
CA ASN A 23 -20.02 -20.48 -25.52
C ASN A 23 -18.62 -20.57 -26.17
N GLN A 24 -17.57 -20.67 -25.36
CA GLN A 24 -16.18 -20.81 -25.79
C GLN A 24 -15.51 -21.95 -25.00
N PRO A 25 -14.45 -22.57 -25.55
CA PRO A 25 -13.71 -23.61 -24.83
C PRO A 25 -13.17 -23.05 -23.50
N LEU A 26 -13.56 -23.67 -22.39
CA LEU A 26 -13.15 -23.27 -21.04
C LEU A 26 -11.66 -23.58 -20.82
N LYS A 27 -10.95 -22.60 -20.27
CA LYS A 27 -9.60 -22.77 -19.72
C LYS A 27 -9.72 -22.74 -18.19
N VAL A 28 -9.48 -23.88 -17.56
CA VAL A 28 -9.66 -24.06 -16.12
C VAL A 28 -8.31 -23.96 -15.42
N VAL A 29 -8.26 -23.22 -14.32
CA VAL A 29 -7.14 -23.25 -13.38
C VAL A 29 -7.61 -24.01 -12.15
N ASN A 30 -7.04 -25.20 -11.93
CA ASN A 30 -7.35 -26.05 -10.79
C ASN A 30 -6.39 -25.74 -9.63
N ALA A 31 -6.92 -25.47 -8.45
CA ALA A 31 -6.16 -25.34 -7.21
C ALA A 31 -6.68 -26.37 -6.20
N GLY A 32 -5.81 -27.25 -5.70
CA GLY A 32 -6.18 -28.36 -4.84
C GLY A 32 -5.85 -29.72 -5.45
N LEU A 33 -6.78 -30.68 -5.37
CA LEU A 33 -6.56 -32.06 -5.81
C LEU A 33 -6.34 -32.16 -7.33
N HIS A 34 -5.28 -32.85 -7.75
CA HIS A 34 -4.92 -32.98 -9.17
C HIS A 34 -5.98 -33.74 -9.98
N SER A 35 -6.68 -34.69 -9.35
CA SER A 35 -7.71 -35.52 -10.00
C SER A 35 -8.85 -34.72 -10.64
N PHE A 36 -9.13 -33.51 -10.16
CA PHE A 36 -10.11 -32.63 -10.80
C PHE A 36 -9.60 -32.05 -12.12
N ALA A 37 -8.31 -31.72 -12.23
CA ALA A 37 -7.73 -31.31 -13.50
C ALA A 37 -7.69 -32.50 -14.49
N ASP A 38 -7.33 -33.69 -14.01
CA ASP A 38 -7.28 -34.90 -14.82
C ASP A 38 -8.65 -35.23 -15.42
N ASN A 39 -9.72 -35.17 -14.61
CA ASN A 39 -11.09 -35.42 -15.08
C ASN A 39 -11.51 -34.43 -16.17
N ILE A 40 -11.13 -33.16 -16.05
CA ILE A 40 -11.45 -32.14 -17.05
C ILE A 40 -10.68 -32.39 -18.35
N GLN A 41 -9.40 -32.77 -18.25
CA GLN A 41 -8.58 -33.12 -19.42
C GLN A 41 -9.11 -34.37 -20.13
N HIS A 42 -9.50 -35.41 -19.38
CA HIS A 42 -10.12 -36.61 -19.95
C HIS A 42 -11.46 -36.33 -20.64
N ALA A 43 -12.23 -35.36 -20.14
CA ALA A 43 -13.45 -34.88 -20.80
C ALA A 43 -13.19 -33.99 -22.02
N GLY A 44 -11.92 -33.78 -22.41
CA GLY A 44 -11.52 -32.96 -23.55
C GLY A 44 -11.41 -31.46 -23.26
N GLY A 45 -11.49 -31.05 -21.99
CA GLY A 45 -11.31 -29.67 -21.54
C GLY A 45 -9.85 -29.28 -21.31
N SER A 46 -9.55 -27.98 -21.28
CA SER A 46 -8.22 -27.47 -20.95
C SER A 46 -8.14 -27.10 -19.48
N ALA A 47 -7.27 -27.77 -18.71
CA ALA A 47 -7.02 -27.46 -17.30
C ALA A 47 -5.53 -27.33 -17.00
N ILE A 48 -5.16 -26.31 -16.22
CA ILE A 48 -3.83 -26.11 -15.62
C ILE A 48 -3.98 -26.38 -14.13
N ALA A 49 -3.27 -27.39 -13.61
CA ALA A 49 -3.22 -27.65 -12.18
C ALA A 49 -2.12 -26.81 -11.52
N LEU A 50 -2.51 -25.93 -10.61
CA LEU A 50 -1.58 -25.24 -9.73
C LEU A 50 -1.12 -26.22 -8.66
N ASN A 51 0.20 -26.30 -8.45
CA ASN A 51 0.78 -26.95 -7.28
C ASN A 51 0.59 -26.06 -6.05
N TRP A 52 -0.66 -25.86 -5.65
CA TRP A 52 -1.02 -25.06 -4.49
C TRP A 52 -0.86 -25.90 -3.23
N GLN A 53 -0.23 -25.32 -2.21
CA GLN A 53 -0.09 -25.91 -0.88
C GLN A 53 -0.45 -24.85 0.17
N PRO A 54 -1.08 -25.24 1.29
CA PRO A 54 -1.29 -24.33 2.40
C PRO A 54 0.05 -23.83 2.97
N PRO A 55 0.06 -22.67 3.66
CA PRO A 55 1.25 -22.17 4.35
C PRO A 55 1.91 -23.25 5.21
N ALA A 56 3.23 -23.16 5.40
CA ALA A 56 4.04 -24.18 6.09
C ALA A 56 4.01 -25.57 5.43
N GLN A 57 3.74 -25.67 4.11
CA GLN A 57 3.76 -26.94 3.35
C GLN A 57 2.78 -28.01 3.89
N GLY A 58 1.72 -27.60 4.60
CA GLY A 58 0.78 -28.53 5.23
C GLY A 58 1.34 -29.23 6.48
N ASP A 59 2.32 -28.64 7.15
CA ASP A 59 2.75 -29.04 8.49
C ASP A 59 1.55 -29.04 9.45
N ILE A 60 1.17 -30.25 9.86
CA ILE A 60 0.00 -30.50 10.70
C ILE A 60 0.22 -29.91 12.09
N ASP A 61 1.43 -30.04 12.65
CA ASP A 61 1.75 -29.59 14.00
C ASP A 61 1.73 -28.06 14.04
N ALA A 62 2.36 -27.40 13.05
CA ALA A 62 2.28 -25.94 12.92
C ALA A 62 0.84 -25.43 12.70
N GLY A 63 0.04 -26.18 11.93
CA GLY A 63 -1.38 -25.89 11.72
C GLY A 63 -2.21 -26.01 13.00
N LEU A 64 -1.94 -27.04 13.81
CA LEU A 64 -2.59 -27.24 15.12
C LEU A 64 -2.15 -26.20 16.14
N ASP A 65 -0.88 -25.82 16.17
CA ASP A 65 -0.36 -24.73 16.99
C ASP A 65 -1.07 -23.42 16.64
N LEU A 66 -1.19 -23.08 15.36
CA LEU A 66 -1.94 -21.90 14.92
C LEU A 66 -3.43 -22.01 15.27
N ALA A 67 -4.03 -23.19 15.12
CA ALA A 67 -5.43 -23.42 15.49
C ALA A 67 -5.65 -23.25 17.01
N SER A 68 -4.66 -23.60 17.84
CA SER A 68 -4.71 -23.38 19.29
C SER A 68 -4.76 -21.90 19.67
N LEU A 69 -4.25 -21.02 18.81
CA LEU A 69 -4.30 -19.57 18.99
C LEU A 69 -5.67 -18.97 18.64
N LEU A 70 -6.53 -19.69 17.92
CA LEU A 70 -7.87 -19.22 17.58
C LEU A 70 -8.71 -19.07 18.86
N ARG A 71 -9.20 -17.84 19.11
CA ARG A 71 -9.93 -17.48 20.33
C ARG A 71 -9.13 -17.68 21.62
N HIS A 72 -7.80 -17.67 21.54
CA HIS A 72 -6.97 -17.77 22.73
C HIS A 72 -7.28 -16.59 23.67
N PRO A 73 -7.58 -16.82 24.97
CA PRO A 73 -8.04 -15.76 25.87
C PRO A 73 -7.10 -14.54 25.95
N LEU A 74 -5.79 -14.77 25.90
CA LEU A 74 -4.80 -13.67 25.86
C LEU A 74 -4.91 -12.81 24.59
N VAL A 75 -5.14 -13.44 23.43
CA VAL A 75 -5.27 -12.73 22.14
C VAL A 75 -6.58 -11.97 22.11
N GLU A 76 -7.67 -12.58 22.55
CA GLU A 76 -8.98 -11.92 22.60
C GLU A 76 -8.98 -10.73 23.56
N ASN A 77 -8.36 -10.86 24.73
CA ASN A 77 -8.24 -9.74 25.67
C ASN A 77 -7.38 -8.60 25.09
N ALA A 78 -6.25 -8.91 24.45
CA ALA A 78 -5.41 -7.92 23.79
C ALA A 78 -6.16 -7.21 22.63
N ASN A 79 -6.92 -7.96 21.83
CA ASN A 79 -7.75 -7.43 20.75
C ASN A 79 -8.83 -6.49 21.28
N GLN A 80 -9.49 -6.84 22.39
CA GLN A 80 -10.48 -5.97 23.04
C GLN A 80 -9.87 -4.64 23.45
N ILE A 81 -8.69 -4.65 24.08
CA ILE A 81 -7.98 -3.43 24.48
C ILE A 81 -7.59 -2.59 23.26
N ALA A 82 -7.04 -3.21 22.21
CA ALA A 82 -6.64 -2.52 21.00
C ALA A 82 -7.83 -1.88 20.28
N MET A 83 -8.94 -2.62 20.14
CA MET A 83 -10.16 -2.14 19.51
C MET A 83 -10.83 -1.03 20.32
N ALA A 84 -10.90 -1.17 21.65
CA ALA A 84 -11.44 -0.12 22.52
C ALA A 84 -10.68 1.18 22.35
N ARG A 85 -9.33 1.15 22.41
CA ARG A 85 -8.50 2.34 22.20
C ARG A 85 -8.64 2.94 20.80
N TYR A 86 -8.81 2.11 19.77
CA TYR A 86 -9.06 2.58 18.40
C TYR A 86 -10.41 3.31 18.29
N LEU A 87 -11.48 2.74 18.87
CA LEU A 87 -12.83 3.32 18.83
C LEU A 87 -12.97 4.57 19.72
N GLU A 88 -12.29 4.60 20.86
CA GLU A 88 -12.29 5.74 21.80
C GLU A 88 -11.43 6.90 21.31
N ALA A 89 -10.54 6.68 20.33
CA ALA A 89 -9.66 7.73 19.83
C ALA A 89 -10.44 8.90 19.24
N GLN A 90 -10.23 10.11 19.78
CA GLN A 90 -10.83 11.36 19.28
C GLN A 90 -9.74 12.28 18.67
N PRO A 91 -9.40 12.11 17.37
CA PRO A 91 -8.53 13.06 16.67
C PRO A 91 -9.05 14.48 16.72
N VAL A 92 -8.22 15.42 17.15
CA VAL A 92 -8.47 16.85 16.91
C VAL A 92 -7.23 17.49 16.30
N LEU A 93 -7.44 18.30 15.26
CA LEU A 93 -6.43 19.17 14.68
C LEU A 93 -6.18 20.32 15.64
N VAL A 94 -4.95 20.46 16.12
CA VAL A 94 -4.59 21.53 17.06
C VAL A 94 -3.86 22.66 16.36
N ASP A 95 -2.98 22.31 15.41
CA ASP A 95 -2.13 23.29 14.76
C ASP A 95 -1.62 22.79 13.39
N VAL A 96 -1.10 23.72 12.60
CA VAL A 96 -0.38 23.45 11.35
C VAL A 96 0.96 24.19 11.41
N MET A 97 2.04 23.43 11.54
CA MET A 97 3.38 23.96 11.79
C MET A 97 4.41 23.36 10.84
N LEU A 98 5.67 23.80 10.88
CA LEU A 98 6.70 23.19 10.04
C LEU A 98 6.97 21.75 10.48
N ALA A 99 7.27 20.86 9.55
CA ALA A 99 7.52 19.45 9.85
C ALA A 99 8.66 19.28 10.86
N LYS A 100 9.74 20.08 10.75
CA LYS A 100 10.85 20.07 11.72
C LYS A 100 10.49 20.50 13.13
N GLU A 101 9.44 21.30 13.28
CA GLU A 101 8.95 21.74 14.60
C GLU A 101 8.02 20.68 15.20
N ALA A 102 7.24 19.99 14.36
CA ALA A 102 6.35 18.90 14.78
C ALA A 102 7.10 17.57 15.02
N ILE A 103 8.20 17.33 14.28
CA ILE A 103 8.98 16.08 14.26
C ILE A 103 10.45 16.44 14.56
N PRO A 104 10.87 16.44 15.85
CA PRO A 104 12.20 16.91 16.26
C PRO A 104 13.36 16.21 15.54
N ALA A 105 13.19 14.92 15.23
CA ALA A 105 14.18 14.12 14.52
C ALA A 105 14.51 14.63 13.10
N MET A 106 13.69 15.53 12.53
CA MET A 106 13.96 16.20 11.25
C MET A 106 14.76 17.51 11.41
N ALA A 107 14.91 18.03 12.63
CA ALA A 107 15.75 19.19 12.93
C ALA A 107 17.22 18.81 13.21
N GLU A 108 17.47 17.54 13.55
CA GLU A 108 18.80 17.04 13.95
C GLU A 108 19.72 16.74 12.77
N GLN A 109 19.16 16.33 11.63
CA GLN A 109 19.91 15.97 10.43
C GLN A 109 19.07 16.15 9.16
N LYS A 110 19.72 16.13 7.98
CA LYS A 110 19.02 16.16 6.69
C LYS A 110 18.22 14.86 6.52
N ARG A 111 16.93 14.93 6.86
CA ARG A 111 16.02 13.78 6.83
C ARG A 111 14.80 14.07 5.95
N ILE A 112 14.45 13.10 5.12
CA ILE A 112 13.20 13.08 4.36
C ILE A 112 12.41 11.84 4.77
N LEU A 113 11.14 12.05 5.12
CA LEU A 113 10.25 10.93 5.39
C LEU A 113 9.50 10.51 4.13
N HIS A 114 9.17 9.22 4.01
CA HIS A 114 8.39 8.67 2.90
C HIS A 114 7.26 7.76 3.39
N SER A 115 6.27 7.51 2.52
CA SER A 115 5.21 6.53 2.78
C SER A 115 5.73 5.09 2.74
N GLY A 116 5.01 4.18 3.39
CA GLY A 116 5.29 2.73 3.32
C GLY A 116 6.29 2.23 4.37
N PRO A 117 6.72 0.95 4.27
CA PRO A 117 7.73 0.35 5.13
C PRO A 117 9.15 0.84 4.78
N PRO A 118 10.18 0.51 5.59
CA PRO A 118 11.57 0.76 5.22
C PRO A 118 11.89 0.19 3.83
N ILE A 119 12.53 1.00 2.99
CA ILE A 119 12.94 0.62 1.64
C ILE A 119 14.23 1.35 1.27
N ALA A 120 15.17 0.64 0.65
CA ALA A 120 16.41 1.23 0.18
C ALA A 120 16.16 2.17 -1.00
N TRP A 121 17.00 3.20 -1.18
CA TRP A 121 16.86 4.18 -2.25
C TRP A 121 16.80 3.51 -3.63
N GLU A 122 17.64 2.51 -3.88
CA GLU A 122 17.76 1.82 -5.16
C GLU A 122 16.44 1.14 -5.57
N GLU A 123 15.72 0.62 -4.59
CA GLU A 123 14.46 -0.11 -4.74
C GLU A 123 13.23 0.81 -4.83
N MET A 124 13.36 2.09 -4.49
CA MET A 124 12.27 3.05 -4.60
C MET A 124 11.84 3.24 -6.06
N CYS A 125 10.53 3.32 -6.28
CA CYS A 125 9.97 3.57 -7.60
C CYS A 125 10.22 5.01 -8.05
N GLY A 126 10.21 5.23 -9.37
CA GLY A 126 10.50 6.53 -9.98
C GLY A 126 9.72 7.72 -9.40
N PRO A 127 8.41 7.62 -9.15
CA PRO A 127 7.64 8.70 -8.54
C PRO A 127 8.12 9.09 -7.13
N VAL A 128 8.46 8.11 -6.28
CA VAL A 128 9.00 8.38 -4.93
C VAL A 128 10.37 9.03 -5.03
N LYS A 129 11.25 8.50 -5.89
CA LYS A 129 12.57 9.10 -6.16
C LYS A 129 12.47 10.56 -6.61
N GLY A 130 11.60 10.82 -7.60
CA GLY A 130 11.36 12.17 -8.10
C GLY A 130 10.81 13.12 -7.04
N ALA A 131 9.93 12.64 -6.16
CA ALA A 131 9.40 13.44 -5.06
C ALA A 131 10.46 13.75 -3.99
N ILE A 132 11.34 12.80 -3.67
CA ILE A 132 12.48 13.03 -2.75
C ILE A 132 13.44 14.06 -3.34
N ILE A 133 13.82 13.92 -4.62
CA ILE A 133 14.66 14.91 -5.30
C ILE A 133 13.97 16.29 -5.26
N GLY A 134 12.68 16.36 -5.57
CA GLY A 134 11.90 17.59 -5.49
C GLY A 134 11.94 18.22 -4.10
N ALA A 135 11.81 17.41 -3.04
CA ALA A 135 11.93 17.86 -1.66
C ALA A 135 13.34 18.38 -1.33
N MET A 136 14.40 17.70 -1.77
CA MET A 136 15.78 18.17 -1.56
C MET A 136 16.04 19.51 -2.26
N LEU A 137 15.48 19.71 -3.44
CA LEU A 137 15.56 20.99 -4.16
C LEU A 137 14.78 22.08 -3.43
N TYR A 138 13.60 21.75 -2.91
CA TYR A 138 12.77 22.65 -2.11
C TYR A 138 13.49 23.10 -0.83
N GLU A 139 14.18 22.18 -0.14
CA GLU A 139 14.99 22.49 1.05
C GLU A 139 16.33 23.18 0.71
N GLY A 140 16.68 23.29 -0.58
CA GLY A 140 17.93 23.89 -1.02
C GLY A 140 19.17 23.06 -0.68
N TRP A 141 19.05 21.74 -0.59
CA TRP A 141 20.20 20.86 -0.28
C TRP A 141 21.04 20.51 -1.49
N ALA A 142 20.44 20.48 -2.68
CA ALA A 142 21.11 20.17 -3.94
C ALA A 142 21.29 21.45 -4.78
N THR A 143 22.39 22.16 -4.56
CA THR A 143 22.66 23.51 -5.12
C THR A 143 23.97 23.60 -5.87
N SER A 144 24.61 22.48 -6.25
CA SER A 144 26.01 22.51 -6.70
C SER A 144 26.31 23.28 -8.00
N GLN A 145 25.32 23.88 -8.68
CA GLN A 145 25.58 24.83 -9.76
C GLN A 145 24.52 25.94 -9.88
N PRO A 146 24.92 27.21 -10.14
CA PRO A 146 24.02 28.29 -10.54
C PRO A 146 23.62 28.08 -12.01
N CYS A 147 22.90 27.01 -12.28
CA CYS A 147 22.40 26.68 -13.61
C CYS A 147 20.88 26.56 -13.55
N PHE A 148 20.20 27.17 -14.52
CA PHE A 148 18.74 27.05 -14.70
C PHE A 148 18.31 25.64 -15.15
N CYS A 149 19.26 24.74 -15.40
CA CYS A 149 19.00 23.37 -15.82
C CYS A 149 18.61 22.47 -14.64
N PHE A 150 17.54 21.70 -14.82
CA PHE A 150 17.01 20.75 -13.82
C PHE A 150 17.89 19.51 -13.64
N GLN A 151 18.49 19.01 -14.74
CA GLN A 151 19.32 17.81 -14.76
C GLN A 151 20.50 17.81 -13.75
N PRO A 152 21.39 18.84 -13.71
CA PRO A 152 22.55 18.82 -12.83
C PRO A 152 22.19 18.84 -11.34
N ARG A 153 21.07 19.47 -10.96
CA ARG A 153 20.63 19.49 -9.55
C ARG A 153 20.04 18.16 -9.10
N ARG A 154 19.46 17.41 -10.04
CA ARG A 154 18.99 16.06 -9.78
C ARG A 154 20.17 15.11 -9.52
N GLU A 155 21.21 15.19 -10.36
CA GLU A 155 22.42 14.37 -10.19
C GLU A 155 23.11 14.66 -8.85
N ASP A 156 23.18 15.94 -8.44
CA ASP A 156 23.68 16.34 -7.12
C ASP A 156 22.87 15.73 -5.96
N ALA A 157 21.53 15.76 -6.07
CA ALA A 157 20.65 15.15 -5.08
C ALA A 157 20.85 13.63 -4.99
N GLU A 158 20.92 12.94 -6.13
CA GLU A 158 21.16 11.50 -6.20
C GLU A 158 22.53 11.13 -5.59
N ASN A 159 23.57 11.94 -5.85
CA ASN A 159 24.90 11.74 -5.28
C ASN A 159 24.89 11.89 -3.75
N GLN A 160 24.22 12.91 -3.20
CA GLN A 160 24.12 13.09 -1.74
C GLN A 160 23.37 11.95 -1.06
N ILE A 161 22.31 11.42 -1.70
CA ILE A 161 21.59 10.25 -1.19
C ILE A 161 22.51 9.02 -1.21
N ASN A 162 23.18 8.76 -2.33
CA ASN A 162 24.10 7.61 -2.47
C ASN A 162 25.31 7.70 -1.53
N ALA A 163 25.73 8.92 -1.17
CA ALA A 163 26.78 9.18 -0.18
C ALA A 163 26.31 9.01 1.27
N GLY A 164 25.02 8.81 1.50
CA GLY A 164 24.44 8.68 2.84
C GLY A 164 24.31 10.01 3.59
N GLU A 165 24.36 11.14 2.89
CA GLU A 165 24.21 12.47 3.50
C GLU A 165 22.75 12.80 3.84
N ILE A 166 21.80 12.11 3.19
CA ILE A 166 20.36 12.27 3.39
C ILE A 166 19.80 11.00 4.03
N ASP A 167 19.19 11.15 5.19
CA ASP A 167 18.49 10.04 5.84
C ASP A 167 17.06 9.92 5.30
N LEU A 168 16.75 8.74 4.73
CA LEU A 168 15.43 8.40 4.21
C LEU A 168 14.75 7.44 5.18
N ALA A 169 13.58 7.83 5.70
CA ALA A 169 12.91 7.01 6.71
C ALA A 169 11.38 6.95 6.56
N PRO A 170 10.73 5.87 6.98
CA PRO A 170 9.26 5.78 6.96
C PRO A 170 8.59 6.80 7.86
N CYS A 171 7.49 7.39 7.40
CA CYS A 171 6.66 8.30 8.21
C CYS A 171 6.19 7.65 9.53
N HIS A 172 5.85 6.35 9.49
CA HIS A 172 5.31 5.62 10.63
C HIS A 172 6.28 5.50 11.81
N HIS A 173 7.60 5.58 11.57
CA HIS A 173 8.60 5.60 12.65
C HIS A 173 8.57 6.90 13.46
N TYR A 174 7.97 7.95 12.90
CA TYR A 174 7.90 9.29 13.50
C TYR A 174 6.46 9.73 13.80
N HIS A 175 5.54 8.77 13.94
CA HIS A 175 4.11 9.02 14.18
C HIS A 175 3.46 9.95 13.14
N ALA A 176 3.98 9.95 11.91
CA ALA A 176 3.46 10.71 10.79
C ALA A 176 2.89 9.77 9.72
N VAL A 177 2.06 10.32 8.84
CA VAL A 177 1.57 9.63 7.64
C VAL A 177 1.58 10.62 6.48
N GLY A 178 1.96 10.15 5.30
CA GLY A 178 1.96 10.93 4.07
C GLY A 178 1.18 10.21 2.97
N PRO A 179 0.28 10.90 2.24
CA PRO A 179 -0.48 10.28 1.16
C PRO A 179 0.38 10.05 -0.09
N MET A 180 0.04 9.03 -0.89
CA MET A 180 0.74 8.69 -2.15
C MET A 180 2.22 8.37 -1.92
N ALA A 181 3.17 9.17 -2.45
CA ALA A 181 4.59 9.04 -2.15
C ALA A 181 4.93 9.42 -0.70
N GLY A 182 4.06 10.23 -0.09
CA GLY A 182 4.11 10.60 1.32
C GLY A 182 5.40 11.28 1.75
N ILE A 183 5.96 12.13 0.89
CA ILE A 183 7.21 12.84 1.17
C ILE A 183 6.97 13.97 2.16
N ILE A 184 7.69 13.95 3.29
CA ILE A 184 7.72 15.04 4.27
C ILE A 184 9.15 15.53 4.39
N SER A 185 9.36 16.82 4.11
CA SER A 185 10.64 17.52 4.27
C SER A 185 10.54 18.57 5.39
N PRO A 186 11.66 18.98 6.01
CA PRO A 186 11.68 19.83 7.21
C PRO A 186 10.86 21.14 7.13
N SER A 187 10.84 21.79 5.97
CA SER A 187 10.20 23.09 5.75
C SER A 187 8.75 22.98 5.24
N CYS A 188 8.25 21.78 4.96
CA CYS A 188 6.84 21.56 4.62
C CYS A 188 5.93 21.77 5.84
N ARG A 189 4.66 22.16 5.61
CA ARG A 189 3.66 22.27 6.69
C ARG A 189 3.06 20.90 7.02
N SER A 190 3.02 20.57 8.30
CA SER A 190 2.46 19.34 8.84
C SER A 190 1.37 19.65 9.86
N ALA A 191 0.25 18.94 9.74
CA ALA A 191 -0.83 19.01 10.71
C ALA A 191 -0.42 18.31 12.01
N ARG A 192 -0.46 19.04 13.13
CA ARG A 192 -0.23 18.47 14.45
C ARG A 192 -1.55 18.06 15.08
N ARG A 193 -1.64 16.78 15.45
CA ARG A 193 -2.79 16.22 16.13
C ARG A 193 -2.57 16.23 17.64
N CYS A 194 -3.58 16.61 18.42
CA CYS A 194 -3.55 16.38 19.87
C CYS A 194 -3.78 14.89 20.15
N ARG A 195 -3.03 14.34 21.10
CA ARG A 195 -3.43 13.11 21.79
C ARG A 195 -4.17 13.53 23.06
N TYR A 196 -5.48 13.70 23.00
CA TYR A 196 -6.29 13.62 24.22
C TYR A 196 -6.59 12.14 24.49
N GLY A 197 -6.22 11.64 25.66
CA GLY A 197 -6.56 10.29 26.16
C GLY A 197 -5.72 9.16 25.55
N TRP A 198 -4.62 8.84 26.22
CA TRP A 198 -3.99 7.50 26.25
C TRP A 198 -3.52 7.24 27.68
#